data_AF-A0A316TYZ9-F1
#
_entry.id   AF-A0A316TYZ9-F1
#
_cell.length_a   1.000
_cell.length_b   1.000
_cell.length_c   1.000
_cell.angle_alpha   90.00
_cell.angle_beta   90.00
_cell.angle_gamma   90.00
#
_symmetry.space_group_name_H-M   'P 1'
#
loop_
_entity.id
_entity.type
_entity.pdbx_description
1 polymer ?
#
loop_
_entity_poly.entity_id
_entity_poly.type
_entity_poly.pdbx_seq_one_letter_code
_entity_poly.pdbx_strand_id
1 'polypeptide(L)'
;MTTTQFPAPGAANAVSISPIGFGAMGFHAFYRSGAPEQAEFEAFMNELLKEIPNPVHIDTAAIYGLSPDGRESETAIGKWLAKSGQRKNVFLATKFGFDKNFAPAATAKDAHASLARSLELLQTDYVDLFYIHRPDRALGIEDTMKGLKELKESGKIRHIGVSEFNQDELVRAHKIVPISAVQIEVSPWTPEPLYNGTLEWCKKEGVALVPYSPLGRGFLAGKFKSEDDIADDDFRKGNERFQGENFKKNLELVDDIKKIAAKRSATPGQICLAWLLAQGPNVFPIPGTTKAQNMKENAAASKIKLTKEEEEEITGIIKSFKASGERYPEMMRAALAF
;
A
#
# COMPACT_ATOMS: atom_id res chain seq x y z
N MET A 1 15.54 -12.06 8.33
CA MET A 1 14.24 -11.46 8.71
C MET A 1 13.25 -12.60 8.78
N THR A 2 12.32 -12.58 9.73
CA THR A 2 11.28 -13.61 9.86
C THR A 2 9.99 -13.14 9.19
N THR A 3 9.18 -14.08 8.69
CA THR A 3 7.82 -13.79 8.26
C THR A 3 6.92 -13.55 9.47
N THR A 4 5.80 -12.86 9.25
CA THR A 4 4.75 -12.59 10.24
C THR A 4 3.45 -13.17 9.76
N GLN A 5 2.65 -13.75 10.66
CA GLN A 5 1.35 -14.31 10.34
C GLN A 5 0.42 -13.22 9.79
N PHE A 6 -0.01 -13.38 8.55
CA PHE A 6 -1.02 -12.53 7.96
C PHE A 6 -2.40 -12.86 8.53
N PRO A 7 -3.17 -11.86 8.97
CA PRO A 7 -4.52 -12.07 9.45
C PRO A 7 -5.42 -12.72 8.39
N ALA A 8 -6.11 -13.79 8.79
CA ALA A 8 -6.98 -14.56 7.91
C ALA A 8 -8.28 -14.97 8.62
N PRO A 9 -9.12 -13.99 9.04
CA PRO A 9 -10.34 -14.28 9.77
C PRO A 9 -11.26 -15.16 8.92
N GLY A 10 -11.68 -16.29 9.49
CA GLY A 10 -12.51 -17.29 8.82
C GLY A 10 -11.80 -18.18 7.79
N ALA A 11 -10.47 -18.16 7.68
CA ALA A 11 -9.72 -19.11 6.84
C ALA A 11 -9.07 -20.21 7.69
N ALA A 12 -9.07 -21.45 7.18
CA ALA A 12 -8.48 -22.60 7.88
C ALA A 12 -6.93 -22.58 7.91
N ASN A 13 -6.29 -21.82 7.03
CA ASN A 13 -4.83 -21.81 6.87
C ASN A 13 -4.26 -20.41 7.08
N ALA A 14 -3.52 -20.25 8.18
CA ALA A 14 -2.70 -19.06 8.40
C ALA A 14 -1.52 -19.04 7.41
N VAL A 15 -1.33 -17.94 6.69
CA VAL A 15 -0.13 -17.69 5.87
C VAL A 15 0.79 -16.75 6.62
N SER A 16 2.09 -17.02 6.61
CA SER A 16 3.09 -16.06 7.10
C SER A 16 3.73 -15.38 5.91
N ILE A 17 3.84 -14.05 5.93
CA ILE A 17 4.39 -13.23 4.83
C ILE A 17 5.44 -12.26 5.36
N SER A 18 6.15 -11.57 4.47
CA SER A 18 7.06 -10.50 4.89
C SER A 18 6.34 -9.40 5.68
N PRO A 19 6.91 -8.90 6.80
CA PRO A 19 6.30 -7.81 7.57
C PRO A 19 6.26 -6.49 6.79
N ILE A 20 7.17 -6.32 5.83
CA ILE A 20 7.19 -5.21 4.88
C ILE A 20 6.90 -5.77 3.50
N GLY A 21 5.87 -5.25 2.84
CA GLY A 21 5.55 -5.59 1.46
C GLY A 21 6.17 -4.61 0.46
N PHE A 22 5.72 -4.72 -0.79
CA PHE A 22 6.18 -3.90 -1.90
C PHE A 22 5.00 -3.35 -2.68
N GLY A 23 4.89 -2.02 -2.74
CA GLY A 23 3.92 -1.33 -3.61
C GLY A 23 4.47 -1.14 -5.03
N ALA A 24 3.89 -1.81 -6.02
CA ALA A 24 4.40 -1.84 -7.39
C ALA A 24 4.03 -0.61 -8.25
N MET A 25 3.17 0.27 -7.73
CA MET A 25 2.63 1.43 -8.45
C MET A 25 3.70 2.26 -9.17
N GLY A 26 4.81 2.59 -8.50
CA GLY A 26 5.81 3.52 -9.02
C GLY A 26 6.56 3.05 -10.26
N PHE A 27 6.42 1.78 -10.66
CA PHE A 27 6.99 1.30 -11.92
C PHE A 27 6.16 1.68 -13.15
N HIS A 28 4.85 1.86 -12.99
CA HIS A 28 3.94 1.99 -14.13
C HIS A 28 2.90 3.10 -13.97
N ALA A 29 2.93 3.89 -12.90
CA ALA A 29 1.95 4.96 -12.70
C ALA A 29 2.46 6.13 -11.84
N PHE A 30 1.79 7.27 -11.99
CA PHE A 30 1.79 8.49 -11.17
C PHE A 30 3.12 9.23 -10.92
N TYR A 31 4.24 8.54 -10.72
CA TYR A 31 5.57 9.14 -10.43
C TYR A 31 6.51 9.19 -11.64
N ARG A 32 6.01 8.90 -12.85
CA ARG A 32 6.81 8.81 -14.08
C ARG A 32 5.93 8.83 -15.33
N SER A 33 6.49 9.31 -16.44
CA SER A 33 5.85 9.32 -17.77
C SER A 33 6.11 8.08 -18.65
N GLY A 34 7.13 7.27 -18.35
CA GLY A 34 7.46 6.08 -19.16
C GLY A 34 7.73 4.86 -18.32
N ALA A 35 7.34 3.66 -18.76
CA ALA A 35 7.57 2.39 -18.06
C ALA A 35 9.04 1.93 -18.18
N PRO A 36 9.57 1.12 -17.24
CA PRO A 36 10.88 0.49 -17.43
C PRO A 36 10.79 -0.55 -18.54
N GLU A 37 11.94 -0.96 -19.08
CA GLU A 37 11.99 -2.17 -19.88
C GLU A 37 11.61 -3.38 -19.02
N GLN A 38 10.92 -4.36 -19.62
CA GLN A 38 10.46 -5.56 -18.90
C GLN A 38 11.62 -6.29 -18.19
N ALA A 39 12.80 -6.35 -18.81
CA ALA A 39 13.98 -6.99 -18.24
C ALA A 39 14.49 -6.28 -16.97
N GLU A 40 14.40 -4.95 -16.92
CA GLU A 40 14.80 -4.16 -15.75
C GLU A 40 13.83 -4.40 -14.58
N PHE A 41 12.53 -4.43 -14.88
CA PHE A 41 11.49 -4.77 -13.90
C PHE A 41 11.72 -6.19 -13.33
N GLU A 42 11.94 -7.18 -14.20
CA GLU A 42 12.23 -8.56 -13.78
C GLU A 42 13.48 -8.67 -12.92
N ALA A 43 14.56 -7.96 -13.28
CA ALA A 43 15.78 -7.92 -12.49
C ALA A 43 15.53 -7.36 -11.08
N PHE A 44 14.75 -6.27 -10.98
CA PHE A 44 14.35 -5.70 -9.70
C PHE A 44 13.52 -6.70 -8.87
N MET A 45 12.53 -7.35 -9.47
CA MET A 45 11.66 -8.31 -8.76
C MET A 45 12.43 -9.55 -8.30
N ASN A 46 13.41 -10.01 -9.08
CA ASN A 46 14.30 -11.09 -8.67
C ASN A 46 15.18 -10.69 -7.48
N GLU A 47 15.66 -9.45 -7.43
CA GLU A 47 16.42 -8.95 -6.28
C GLU A 47 15.53 -8.76 -5.05
N LEU A 48 14.30 -8.28 -5.23
CA LEU A 48 13.29 -8.14 -4.16
C LEU A 48 13.10 -9.45 -3.39
N LEU A 49 12.94 -10.58 -4.11
CA LEU A 49 12.74 -11.90 -3.48
C LEU A 49 13.99 -12.48 -2.79
N LYS A 50 15.18 -11.91 -3.03
CA LYS A 50 16.40 -12.29 -2.29
C LYS A 50 16.54 -11.50 -1.00
N GLU A 51 16.10 -10.24 -1.02
CA GLU A 51 16.31 -9.29 0.08
C GLU A 51 15.20 -9.34 1.14
N ILE A 52 13.99 -9.71 0.73
CA ILE A 52 12.80 -9.78 1.59
C ILE A 52 12.42 -11.25 1.85
N PRO A 53 12.03 -11.63 3.09
CA PRO A 53 11.52 -12.97 3.37
C PRO A 53 10.32 -13.34 2.52
N ASN A 54 10.35 -14.52 1.94
CA ASN A 54 9.22 -15.05 1.18
C ASN A 54 8.18 -15.72 2.10
N PRO A 55 6.88 -15.67 1.76
CA PRO A 55 6.29 -14.94 0.63
C PRO A 55 6.31 -13.42 0.81
N VAL A 56 6.72 -12.68 -0.24
CA VAL A 56 6.69 -11.21 -0.23
C VAL A 56 5.29 -10.72 -0.61
N HIS A 57 4.71 -9.81 0.17
CA HIS A 57 3.49 -9.11 -0.20
C HIS A 57 3.77 -8.15 -1.36
N ILE A 58 3.34 -8.51 -2.58
CA ILE A 58 3.43 -7.64 -3.76
C ILE A 58 2.04 -7.06 -4.02
N ASP A 59 1.92 -5.75 -3.87
CA ASP A 59 0.69 -5.00 -4.02
C ASP A 59 0.68 -4.23 -5.35
N THR A 60 -0.27 -4.59 -6.22
CA THR A 60 -0.56 -3.90 -7.50
C THR A 60 -2.04 -3.52 -7.57
N ALA A 61 -2.50 -2.99 -8.70
CA ALA A 61 -3.90 -2.65 -8.93
C ALA A 61 -4.22 -2.54 -10.43
N ALA A 62 -5.50 -2.72 -10.75
CA ALA A 62 -6.06 -2.48 -12.09
C ALA A 62 -5.65 -1.13 -12.69
N ILE A 63 -5.70 -0.08 -11.88
CA ILE A 63 -5.48 1.30 -12.30
C ILE A 63 -4.00 1.67 -12.47
N TYR A 64 -3.06 0.78 -12.12
CA TYR A 64 -1.63 1.10 -12.20
C TYR A 64 -1.11 0.95 -13.62
N GLY A 65 -1.14 2.07 -14.31
CA GLY A 65 -0.76 2.19 -15.70
C GLY A 65 -0.49 3.61 -16.17
N LEU A 66 0.12 3.70 -17.35
CA LEU A 66 0.34 4.96 -18.07
C LEU A 66 -0.73 5.20 -19.13
N SER A 67 -1.37 4.12 -19.62
CA SER A 67 -2.55 4.22 -20.47
C SER A 67 -3.84 4.45 -19.66
N PRO A 68 -4.90 4.99 -20.29
CA PRO A 68 -6.20 5.13 -19.64
C PRO A 68 -6.83 3.81 -19.14
N ASP A 69 -6.43 2.67 -19.72
CA ASP A 69 -6.94 1.35 -19.33
C ASP A 69 -6.28 0.83 -18.05
N GLY A 70 -5.14 1.39 -17.66
CA GLY A 70 -4.30 0.87 -16.59
C GLY A 70 -3.65 -0.47 -16.96
N ARG A 71 -3.41 -1.31 -15.94
CA ARG A 71 -3.02 -2.73 -16.04
C ARG A 71 -1.58 -3.05 -16.44
N GLU A 72 -0.75 -2.08 -16.79
CA GLU A 72 0.65 -2.34 -17.15
C GLU A 72 1.41 -2.95 -15.98
N SER A 73 1.13 -2.53 -14.73
CA SER A 73 1.74 -3.16 -13.56
C SER A 73 1.36 -4.64 -13.40
N GLU A 74 0.11 -5.02 -13.63
CA GLU A 74 -0.33 -6.41 -13.58
C GLU A 74 0.32 -7.23 -14.70
N THR A 75 0.37 -6.66 -15.90
CA THR A 75 0.99 -7.29 -17.08
C THR A 75 2.49 -7.57 -16.85
N ALA A 76 3.23 -6.59 -16.33
CA ALA A 76 4.66 -6.75 -16.06
C ALA A 76 4.94 -7.80 -14.97
N ILE A 77 4.12 -7.81 -13.91
CA ILE A 77 4.17 -8.83 -12.85
C ILE A 77 3.85 -10.21 -13.41
N GLY A 78 2.81 -10.35 -14.24
CA GLY A 78 2.44 -11.64 -14.81
C GLY A 78 3.50 -12.24 -15.73
N LYS A 79 4.09 -11.42 -16.61
CA LYS A 79 5.24 -11.83 -17.43
C LYS A 79 6.41 -12.31 -16.57
N TRP A 80 6.73 -11.57 -15.50
CA TRP A 80 7.78 -11.98 -14.57
C TRP A 80 7.44 -13.29 -13.85
N LEU A 81 6.21 -13.46 -13.36
CA LEU A 81 5.77 -14.69 -12.68
C LEU A 81 5.84 -15.91 -13.59
N ALA A 82 5.32 -15.79 -14.81
CA ALA A 82 5.34 -16.86 -15.81
C ALA A 82 6.77 -17.28 -16.18
N LYS A 83 7.66 -16.29 -16.36
CA LYS A 83 9.07 -16.55 -16.70
C LYS A 83 9.88 -17.12 -15.53
N SER A 84 9.64 -16.63 -14.31
CA SER A 84 10.48 -16.95 -13.14
C SER A 84 10.01 -18.17 -12.35
N GLY A 85 8.73 -18.56 -12.47
CA GLY A 85 8.13 -19.63 -11.67
C GLY A 85 7.98 -19.30 -10.17
N GLN A 86 8.09 -18.01 -9.80
CA GLN A 86 8.18 -17.58 -8.39
C GLN A 86 6.82 -17.39 -7.70
N ARG A 87 5.70 -17.79 -8.31
CA ARG A 87 4.34 -17.57 -7.78
C ARG A 87 4.17 -18.02 -6.32
N LYS A 88 4.83 -19.11 -5.90
CA LYS A 88 4.79 -19.64 -4.53
C LYS A 88 5.50 -18.77 -3.48
N ASN A 89 6.41 -17.89 -3.93
CA ASN A 89 7.20 -16.99 -3.09
C ASN A 89 6.57 -15.58 -3.02
N VAL A 90 5.36 -15.41 -3.54
CA VAL A 90 4.65 -14.13 -3.59
C VAL A 90 3.29 -14.27 -2.94
N PHE A 91 2.99 -13.35 -2.03
CA PHE A 91 1.62 -13.07 -1.61
C PHE A 91 1.10 -11.93 -2.50
N LEU A 92 0.34 -12.28 -3.52
CA LEU A 92 -0.03 -11.37 -4.61
C LEU A 92 -1.34 -10.67 -4.31
N ALA A 93 -1.30 -9.34 -4.25
CA ALA A 93 -2.47 -8.51 -4.06
C ALA A 93 -2.76 -7.63 -5.28
N THR A 94 -4.03 -7.57 -5.70
CA THR A 94 -4.50 -6.61 -6.71
C THR A 94 -5.86 -6.02 -6.33
N LYS A 95 -6.35 -5.04 -7.10
CA LYS A 95 -7.53 -4.23 -6.76
C LYS A 95 -8.35 -3.88 -7.98
N PHE A 96 -9.65 -3.73 -7.77
CA PHE A 96 -10.61 -3.14 -8.69
C PHE A 96 -11.34 -1.97 -8.02
N GLY A 97 -12.12 -1.17 -8.73
CA GLY A 97 -12.92 -0.11 -8.11
C GLY A 97 -12.91 1.22 -8.85
N PHE A 98 -12.28 1.28 -10.03
CA PHE A 98 -12.24 2.47 -10.88
C PHE A 98 -12.65 2.12 -12.30
N ASP A 99 -13.40 3.01 -12.93
CA ASP A 99 -13.56 3.02 -14.38
C ASP A 99 -12.38 3.75 -15.06
N LYS A 100 -12.41 3.82 -16.39
CA LYS A 100 -11.39 4.51 -17.21
C LYS A 100 -11.30 6.03 -16.99
N ASN A 101 -12.30 6.62 -16.32
CA ASN A 101 -12.36 8.04 -15.99
C ASN A 101 -12.00 8.30 -14.53
N PHE A 102 -11.46 7.30 -13.81
CA PHE A 102 -11.17 7.36 -12.38
C PHE A 102 -12.41 7.57 -11.48
N ALA A 103 -13.61 7.29 -11.99
CA ALA A 103 -14.82 7.27 -11.16
C ALA A 103 -14.94 5.92 -10.42
N PRO A 104 -15.55 5.88 -9.22
CA PRO A 104 -15.84 4.64 -8.54
C PRO A 104 -16.62 3.66 -9.44
N ALA A 105 -16.12 2.43 -9.54
CA ALA A 105 -16.75 1.32 -10.27
C ALA A 105 -16.50 0.03 -9.50
N ALA A 106 -17.25 -0.13 -8.41
CA ALA A 106 -16.99 -1.15 -7.41
C ALA A 106 -18.19 -2.09 -7.21
N THR A 107 -18.98 -2.40 -8.24
CA THR A 107 -20.08 -3.38 -8.12
C THR A 107 -19.58 -4.82 -8.11
N ALA A 108 -20.46 -5.77 -7.78
CA ALA A 108 -20.17 -7.20 -7.94
C ALA A 108 -19.81 -7.58 -9.40
N LYS A 109 -20.45 -6.94 -10.39
CA LYS A 109 -20.15 -7.15 -11.81
C LYS A 109 -18.75 -6.66 -12.16
N ASP A 110 -18.38 -5.48 -11.65
CA ASP A 110 -17.04 -4.90 -11.85
C ASP A 110 -15.96 -5.76 -11.21
N ALA A 111 -16.24 -6.30 -10.00
CA ALA A 111 -15.35 -7.23 -9.31
C ALA A 111 -15.04 -8.46 -10.16
N HIS A 112 -16.08 -9.11 -10.69
CA HIS A 112 -15.94 -10.31 -11.53
C HIS A 112 -15.19 -10.02 -12.83
N ALA A 113 -15.57 -8.97 -13.55
CA ALA A 113 -14.94 -8.59 -14.81
C ALA A 113 -13.47 -8.18 -14.61
N SER A 114 -13.19 -7.39 -13.56
CA SER A 114 -11.84 -6.95 -13.25
C SER A 114 -10.95 -8.11 -12.83
N LEU A 115 -11.43 -9.02 -11.98
CA LEU A 115 -10.64 -10.17 -11.55
C LEU A 115 -10.31 -11.09 -12.72
N ALA A 116 -11.26 -11.36 -13.61
CA ALA A 116 -11.02 -12.20 -14.79
C ALA A 116 -9.86 -11.64 -15.65
N ARG A 117 -9.87 -10.32 -15.91
CA ARG A 117 -8.76 -9.63 -16.59
C ARG A 117 -7.47 -9.65 -15.79
N SER A 118 -7.53 -9.39 -14.49
CA SER A 118 -6.34 -9.44 -13.62
C SER A 118 -5.66 -10.80 -13.67
N LEU A 119 -6.42 -11.90 -13.60
CA LEU A 119 -5.86 -13.26 -13.65
C LEU A 119 -5.21 -13.59 -15.00
N GLU A 120 -5.83 -13.16 -16.10
CA GLU A 120 -5.26 -13.28 -17.45
C GLU A 120 -3.90 -12.56 -17.54
N LEU A 121 -3.86 -11.28 -17.15
CA LEU A 121 -2.66 -10.45 -17.26
C LEU A 121 -1.56 -10.86 -16.27
N LEU A 122 -1.95 -11.26 -15.06
CA LEU A 122 -1.04 -11.80 -14.04
C LEU A 122 -0.60 -13.24 -14.35
N GLN A 123 -1.18 -13.89 -15.36
CA GLN A 123 -0.86 -15.24 -15.81
C GLN A 123 -0.88 -16.25 -14.64
N THR A 124 -1.94 -16.21 -13.85
CA THR A 124 -2.14 -17.08 -12.69
C THR A 124 -3.62 -17.35 -12.45
N ASP A 125 -3.95 -18.49 -11.88
CA ASP A 125 -5.35 -18.90 -11.64
C ASP A 125 -5.95 -18.28 -10.37
N TYR A 126 -5.13 -17.66 -9.52
CA TYR A 126 -5.58 -17.03 -8.28
C TYR A 126 -4.70 -15.86 -7.82
N VAL A 127 -5.31 -14.91 -7.11
CA VAL A 127 -4.61 -13.91 -6.29
C VAL A 127 -4.78 -14.22 -4.81
N ASP A 128 -3.77 -13.86 -3.99
CA ASP A 128 -3.86 -14.09 -2.56
C ASP A 128 -4.84 -13.08 -1.92
N LEU A 129 -4.81 -11.81 -2.34
CA LEU A 129 -5.65 -10.77 -1.77
C LEU A 129 -6.25 -9.88 -2.87
N PHE A 130 -7.57 -9.72 -2.85
CA PHE A 130 -8.27 -8.86 -3.80
C PHE A 130 -9.00 -7.74 -3.07
N TYR A 131 -8.67 -6.50 -3.43
CA TYR A 131 -9.21 -5.31 -2.79
C TYR A 131 -10.31 -4.65 -3.59
N ILE A 132 -11.31 -4.13 -2.88
CA ILE A 132 -12.04 -2.94 -3.33
C ILE A 132 -11.10 -1.74 -3.13
N HIS A 133 -10.71 -1.07 -4.22
CA HIS A 133 -9.74 0.04 -4.22
C HIS A 133 -10.35 1.33 -3.67
N ARG A 134 -11.63 1.58 -3.94
CA ARG A 134 -12.42 2.66 -3.37
C ARG A 134 -13.86 2.21 -3.16
N PRO A 135 -14.52 2.59 -2.06
CA PRO A 135 -15.94 2.34 -1.92
C PRO A 135 -16.71 3.14 -2.98
N ASP A 136 -17.66 2.47 -3.64
CA ASP A 136 -18.67 3.18 -4.40
C ASP A 136 -19.83 3.50 -3.44
N ARG A 137 -19.80 4.70 -2.86
CA ARG A 137 -20.78 5.15 -1.87
C ARG A 137 -22.15 5.46 -2.47
N ALA A 138 -22.26 5.54 -3.78
CA ALA A 138 -23.54 5.68 -4.47
C ALA A 138 -24.27 4.33 -4.60
N LEU A 139 -23.52 3.21 -4.51
CA LEU A 139 -24.03 1.85 -4.65
C LEU A 139 -23.90 1.05 -3.35
N GLY A 140 -24.59 -0.08 -3.26
CA GLY A 140 -24.63 -0.91 -2.05
C GLY A 140 -23.34 -1.71 -1.85
N ILE A 141 -22.54 -1.32 -0.85
CA ILE A 141 -21.32 -2.05 -0.41
C ILE A 141 -21.61 -3.54 -0.18
N GLU A 142 -22.77 -3.87 0.39
CA GLU A 142 -23.18 -5.24 0.68
C GLU A 142 -23.24 -6.13 -0.56
N ASP A 143 -23.73 -5.62 -1.69
CA ASP A 143 -23.84 -6.41 -2.92
C ASP A 143 -22.47 -6.68 -3.53
N THR A 144 -21.56 -5.70 -3.46
CA THR A 144 -20.15 -5.89 -3.83
C THR A 144 -19.50 -6.95 -2.95
N MET A 145 -19.73 -6.91 -1.63
CA MET A 145 -19.17 -7.90 -0.70
C MET A 145 -19.73 -9.31 -0.94
N LYS A 146 -20.99 -9.46 -1.35
CA LYS A 146 -21.54 -10.75 -1.81
C LYS A 146 -20.81 -11.26 -3.06
N GLY A 147 -20.58 -10.39 -4.06
CA GLY A 147 -19.82 -10.76 -5.25
C GLY A 147 -18.38 -11.19 -4.93
N LEU A 148 -17.72 -10.53 -3.97
CA LEU A 148 -16.39 -10.95 -3.50
C LEU A 148 -16.42 -12.28 -2.75
N LYS A 149 -17.50 -12.56 -2.01
CA LYS A 149 -17.70 -13.88 -1.38
C LYS A 149 -17.78 -14.98 -2.43
N GLU A 150 -18.53 -14.80 -3.51
CA GLU A 150 -18.61 -15.76 -4.63
C GLU A 150 -17.24 -16.00 -5.27
N LEU A 151 -16.47 -14.93 -5.51
CA LEU A 151 -15.11 -15.04 -6.05
C LEU A 151 -14.18 -15.80 -5.10
N LYS A 152 -14.31 -15.62 -3.79
CA LYS A 152 -13.55 -16.37 -2.78
C LYS A 152 -13.94 -17.83 -2.75
N GLU A 153 -15.23 -18.14 -2.78
CA GLU A 153 -15.76 -19.51 -2.84
C GLU A 153 -15.33 -20.25 -4.11
N SER A 154 -15.16 -19.54 -5.23
CA SER A 154 -14.62 -20.10 -6.48
C SER A 154 -13.12 -20.45 -6.42
N GLY A 155 -12.41 -20.04 -5.36
CA GLY A 155 -10.97 -20.27 -5.19
C GLY A 155 -10.06 -19.31 -5.96
N LYS A 156 -10.62 -18.38 -6.74
CA LYS A 156 -9.87 -17.38 -7.53
C LYS A 156 -9.23 -16.28 -6.68
N ILE A 157 -9.78 -16.01 -5.50
CA ILE A 157 -9.17 -15.13 -4.49
C ILE A 157 -9.12 -15.85 -3.14
N ARG A 158 -8.04 -15.67 -2.37
CA ARG A 158 -7.91 -16.30 -1.04
C ARG A 158 -8.41 -15.39 0.09
N HIS A 159 -8.14 -14.10 -0.04
CA HIS A 159 -8.47 -13.07 0.93
C HIS A 159 -9.18 -11.89 0.28
N ILE A 160 -10.04 -11.24 1.06
CA ILE A 160 -10.76 -10.03 0.65
C ILE A 160 -10.19 -8.85 1.43
N GLY A 161 -9.89 -7.77 0.73
CA GLY A 161 -9.47 -6.52 1.32
C GLY A 161 -10.37 -5.35 0.91
N VAL A 162 -10.31 -4.28 1.67
CA VAL A 162 -10.97 -3.01 1.34
C VAL A 162 -10.00 -1.85 1.51
N SER A 163 -10.19 -0.76 0.77
CA SER A 163 -9.33 0.42 0.84
C SER A 163 -10.12 1.71 0.95
N GLU A 164 -9.68 2.60 1.85
CA GLU A 164 -10.34 3.89 2.17
C GLU A 164 -11.81 3.77 2.64
N PHE A 165 -12.12 2.67 3.35
CA PHE A 165 -13.42 2.50 4.01
C PHE A 165 -13.43 3.20 5.36
N ASN A 166 -14.53 3.85 5.71
CA ASN A 166 -14.78 4.36 7.06
C ASN A 166 -15.28 3.24 8.00
N GLN A 167 -15.42 3.53 9.30
CA GLN A 167 -15.77 2.51 10.30
C GLN A 167 -17.14 1.86 10.09
N ASP A 168 -18.16 2.63 9.69
CA ASP A 168 -19.49 2.06 9.42
C ASP A 168 -19.42 1.09 8.22
N GLU A 169 -18.74 1.51 7.16
CA GLU A 169 -18.50 0.70 5.97
C GLU A 169 -17.76 -0.60 6.31
N LEU A 170 -16.72 -0.53 7.15
CA LEU A 170 -15.97 -1.70 7.63
C LEU A 170 -16.87 -2.68 8.38
N VAL A 171 -17.66 -2.19 9.34
CA VAL A 171 -18.55 -3.04 10.15
C VAL A 171 -19.63 -3.70 9.28
N ARG A 172 -20.24 -2.95 8.36
CA ARG A 172 -21.26 -3.47 7.45
C ARG A 172 -20.69 -4.51 6.49
N ALA A 173 -19.58 -4.21 5.85
CA ALA A 173 -18.93 -5.09 4.88
C ALA A 173 -18.45 -6.40 5.54
N HIS A 174 -17.84 -6.33 6.73
CA HIS A 174 -17.31 -7.49 7.44
C HIS A 174 -18.40 -8.49 7.88
N LYS A 175 -19.64 -8.02 8.10
CA LYS A 175 -20.78 -8.90 8.42
C LYS A 175 -21.21 -9.80 7.25
N ILE A 176 -20.95 -9.38 6.00
CA ILE A 176 -21.34 -10.14 4.81
C ILE A 176 -20.33 -11.25 4.53
N VAL A 177 -19.04 -10.91 4.54
CA VAL A 177 -17.92 -11.84 4.40
C VAL A 177 -16.70 -11.26 5.12
N PRO A 178 -15.92 -12.07 5.87
CA PRO A 178 -14.78 -11.57 6.63
C PRO A 178 -13.76 -10.83 5.75
N ILE A 179 -13.49 -9.58 6.12
CA ILE A 179 -12.40 -8.76 5.56
C ILE A 179 -11.09 -9.23 6.21
N SER A 180 -10.06 -9.45 5.40
CA SER A 180 -8.72 -9.84 5.87
C SER A 180 -7.73 -8.66 5.91
N ALA A 181 -7.99 -7.58 5.15
CA ALA A 181 -7.12 -6.40 5.15
C ALA A 181 -7.88 -5.08 4.93
N VAL A 182 -7.47 -4.04 5.65
CA VAL A 182 -7.82 -2.64 5.41
C VAL A 182 -6.57 -1.91 4.92
N GLN A 183 -6.61 -1.42 3.69
CA GLN A 183 -5.53 -0.63 3.12
C GLN A 183 -5.89 0.86 3.15
N ILE A 184 -5.13 1.66 3.89
CA ILE A 184 -5.34 3.11 4.06
C ILE A 184 -3.99 3.81 4.13
N GLU A 185 -3.92 5.10 3.77
CA GLU A 185 -2.67 5.84 3.93
C GLU A 185 -2.36 6.02 5.41
N VAL A 186 -1.19 5.56 5.81
CA VAL A 186 -0.67 5.79 7.16
C VAL A 186 0.80 6.11 7.03
N SER A 187 1.19 7.27 7.56
CA SER A 187 2.58 7.72 7.64
C SER A 187 2.68 8.76 8.76
N PRO A 188 3.89 9.22 9.12
CA PRO A 188 4.04 10.40 9.97
C PRO A 188 3.24 11.65 9.54
N TRP A 189 2.87 11.79 8.26
CA TRP A 189 1.99 12.88 7.80
C TRP A 189 0.49 12.61 7.93
N THR A 190 0.11 11.34 8.04
CA THR A 190 -1.29 10.90 8.07
C THR A 190 -1.42 9.79 9.14
N PRO A 191 -1.16 10.09 10.44
CA PRO A 191 -1.13 9.06 11.48
C PRO A 191 -2.52 8.74 12.04
N GLU A 192 -3.57 9.46 11.62
CA GLU A 192 -4.93 9.39 12.16
C GLU A 192 -5.51 7.97 12.18
N PRO A 193 -5.32 7.09 11.17
CA PRO A 193 -5.85 5.72 11.20
C PRO A 193 -5.34 4.86 12.36
N LEU A 194 -4.23 5.25 12.99
CA LEU A 194 -3.70 4.57 14.18
C LEU A 194 -4.49 4.93 15.45
N TYR A 195 -5.21 6.06 15.46
CA TYR A 195 -5.83 6.62 16.67
C TYR A 195 -7.32 6.92 16.54
N ASN A 196 -7.86 6.97 15.32
CA ASN A 196 -9.27 7.24 15.08
C ASN A 196 -10.18 6.01 15.26
N GLY A 197 -9.61 4.86 15.65
CA GLY A 197 -10.31 3.58 15.86
C GLY A 197 -10.14 2.55 14.75
N THR A 198 -9.58 2.91 13.58
CA THR A 198 -9.35 1.96 12.49
C THR A 198 -8.38 0.83 12.88
N LEU A 199 -7.21 1.17 13.46
CA LEU A 199 -6.26 0.15 13.93
C LEU A 199 -6.87 -0.73 15.04
N GLU A 200 -7.60 -0.13 15.99
CA GLU A 200 -8.22 -0.87 17.09
C GLU A 200 -9.30 -1.84 16.60
N TRP A 201 -10.11 -1.43 15.62
CA TRP A 201 -11.03 -2.33 14.93
C TRP A 201 -10.27 -3.47 14.24
N CYS A 202 -9.17 -3.17 13.55
CA CYS A 202 -8.36 -4.19 12.89
C CYS A 202 -7.79 -5.21 13.89
N LYS A 203 -7.29 -4.76 15.05
CA LYS A 203 -6.80 -5.66 16.12
C LYS A 203 -7.93 -6.54 16.65
N LYS A 204 -9.09 -5.94 16.94
CA LYS A 204 -10.25 -6.64 17.51
C LYS A 204 -10.80 -7.72 16.59
N GLU A 205 -10.97 -7.41 15.31
CA GLU A 205 -11.59 -8.31 14.33
C GLU A 205 -10.57 -9.23 13.62
N GLY A 206 -9.29 -9.17 14.01
CA GLY A 206 -8.22 -9.98 13.42
C GLY A 206 -7.99 -9.65 11.95
N VAL A 207 -7.88 -8.36 11.61
CA VAL A 207 -7.71 -7.82 10.26
C VAL A 207 -6.35 -7.14 10.13
N ALA A 208 -5.73 -7.27 8.96
CA ALA A 208 -4.47 -6.59 8.66
C ALA A 208 -4.72 -5.09 8.40
N LEU A 209 -3.92 -4.22 9.01
CA LEU A 209 -3.79 -2.85 8.55
C LEU A 209 -2.63 -2.80 7.54
N VAL A 210 -2.89 -2.28 6.35
CA VAL A 210 -1.90 -2.19 5.27
C VAL A 210 -1.65 -0.70 4.94
N PRO A 211 -0.66 -0.07 5.58
CA PRO A 211 -0.25 1.30 5.26
C PRO A 211 0.27 1.43 3.83
N TYR A 212 -0.42 2.20 2.99
CA TYR A 212 0.16 2.71 1.74
C TYR A 212 0.73 4.11 1.92
N SER A 213 1.62 4.50 0.99
CA SER A 213 2.43 5.72 1.11
C SER A 213 3.13 5.88 2.47
N PRO A 214 3.69 4.82 3.08
CA PRO A 214 4.20 4.86 4.46
C PRO A 214 5.35 5.85 4.68
N LEU A 215 6.00 6.26 3.60
CA LEU A 215 7.11 7.22 3.59
C LEU A 215 6.69 8.61 3.08
N GLY A 216 5.41 8.98 3.15
CA GLY A 216 4.93 10.27 2.67
C GLY A 216 5.25 10.47 1.19
N ARG A 217 5.00 9.43 0.38
CA ARG A 217 5.37 9.39 -1.05
C ARG A 217 6.86 9.70 -1.29
N GLY A 218 7.74 9.22 -0.42
CA GLY A 218 9.20 9.38 -0.51
C GLY A 218 9.75 10.62 0.19
N PHE A 219 8.91 11.56 0.61
CA PHE A 219 9.33 12.78 1.30
C PHE A 219 9.95 12.47 2.67
N LEU A 220 9.28 11.62 3.46
CA LEU A 220 9.72 11.26 4.80
C LEU A 220 10.97 10.36 4.82
N ALA A 221 11.36 9.83 3.66
CA ALA A 221 12.63 9.12 3.50
C ALA A 221 13.83 10.10 3.39
N GLY A 222 13.58 11.41 3.36
CA GLY A 222 14.61 12.45 3.19
C GLY A 222 15.12 12.58 1.75
N LYS A 223 14.34 12.12 0.77
CA LYS A 223 14.73 12.15 -0.66
C LYS A 223 14.78 13.56 -1.22
N PHE A 224 13.83 14.42 -0.83
CA PHE A 224 13.64 15.74 -1.40
C PHE A 224 14.18 16.82 -0.45
N LYS A 225 14.93 17.77 -1.00
CA LYS A 225 15.46 18.96 -0.33
C LYS A 225 14.80 20.23 -0.84
N SER A 226 14.35 20.24 -2.09
CA SER A 226 13.49 21.28 -2.66
C SER A 226 12.48 20.71 -3.65
N GLU A 227 11.57 21.56 -4.12
CA GLU A 227 10.58 21.24 -5.17
C GLU A 227 11.23 20.90 -6.52
N ASP A 228 12.49 21.32 -6.73
CA ASP A 228 13.27 21.05 -7.95
C ASP A 228 13.74 19.60 -8.02
N ASP A 229 13.77 18.89 -6.89
CA ASP A 229 14.08 17.46 -6.85
C ASP A 229 12.91 16.59 -7.36
N ILE A 230 11.77 17.21 -7.68
CA ILE A 230 10.57 16.57 -8.22
C ILE A 230 10.50 16.84 -9.72
N ALA A 231 10.50 15.78 -10.52
CA ALA A 231 10.39 15.85 -11.97
C ALA A 231 9.06 16.51 -12.38
N ASP A 232 9.07 17.24 -13.50
CA ASP A 232 7.91 18.03 -13.93
C ASP A 232 6.71 17.17 -14.34
N ASP A 233 6.95 15.92 -14.74
CA ASP A 233 5.93 14.92 -15.10
C ASP A 233 5.45 14.08 -13.91
N ASP A 234 5.91 14.36 -12.70
CA ASP A 234 5.52 13.69 -11.47
C ASP A 234 4.27 14.33 -10.88
N PHE A 235 3.24 13.53 -10.56
CA PHE A 235 1.99 14.08 -10.00
C PHE A 235 2.21 14.86 -8.68
N ARG A 236 3.29 14.56 -7.94
CA ARG A 236 3.63 15.28 -6.70
C ARG A 236 3.89 16.76 -6.95
N LYS A 237 4.26 17.16 -8.18
CA LYS A 237 4.45 18.57 -8.55
C LYS A 237 3.17 19.39 -8.34
N GLY A 238 2.00 18.77 -8.48
CA GLY A 238 0.69 19.39 -8.21
C GLY A 238 0.10 19.09 -6.82
N ASN A 239 0.85 18.43 -5.93
CA ASN A 239 0.38 18.09 -4.59
C ASN A 239 0.77 19.18 -3.60
N GLU A 240 -0.20 19.72 -2.86
CA GLU A 240 0.01 20.84 -1.95
C GLU A 240 1.07 20.56 -0.87
N ARG A 241 1.24 19.32 -0.41
CA ARG A 241 2.28 18.95 0.58
C ARG A 241 3.71 19.11 0.05
N PHE A 242 3.85 19.18 -1.27
CA PHE A 242 5.11 19.27 -2.00
C PHE A 242 5.34 20.66 -2.62
N GLN A 243 4.63 21.70 -2.16
CA GLN A 243 4.69 23.04 -2.76
C GLN A 243 4.97 24.15 -1.74
N GLY A 244 5.78 25.14 -2.14
CA GLY A 244 6.02 26.39 -1.44
C GLY A 244 6.28 26.25 0.06
N GLU A 245 5.55 27.03 0.86
CA GLU A 245 5.68 27.03 2.32
C GLU A 245 5.23 25.70 2.96
N ASN A 246 4.33 24.95 2.32
CA ASN A 246 3.96 23.62 2.81
C ASN A 246 5.15 22.66 2.73
N PHE A 247 5.92 22.69 1.64
CA PHE A 247 7.13 21.88 1.48
C PHE A 247 8.12 22.17 2.61
N LYS A 248 8.43 23.46 2.83
CA LYS A 248 9.40 23.90 3.86
C LYS A 248 8.95 23.46 5.25
N LYS A 249 7.69 23.68 5.60
CA LYS A 249 7.14 23.25 6.89
C LYS A 249 7.17 21.73 7.05
N ASN A 250 6.88 20.98 5.99
CA ASN A 250 6.91 19.53 6.02
C ASN A 250 8.33 18.95 6.18
N LEU A 251 9.39 19.68 5.80
CA LEU A 251 10.78 19.28 6.05
C LEU A 251 11.14 19.27 7.54
N GLU A 252 10.50 20.10 8.37
CA GLU A 252 10.77 20.15 9.82
C GLU A 252 10.59 18.76 10.46
N LEU A 253 9.51 18.07 10.11
CA LEU A 253 9.27 16.70 10.57
C LEU A 253 10.36 15.73 10.09
N VAL A 254 10.86 15.89 8.87
CA VAL A 254 11.95 15.05 8.35
C VAL A 254 13.22 15.27 9.15
N ASP A 255 13.53 16.52 9.51
CA ASP A 255 14.71 16.86 10.29
C ASP A 255 14.65 16.33 11.72
N ASP A 256 13.47 16.31 12.34
CA ASP A 256 13.29 15.66 13.63
C ASP A 256 13.46 14.14 13.56
N ILE A 257 12.89 13.50 12.54
CA ILE A 257 13.07 12.05 12.32
C ILE A 257 14.55 11.73 12.02
N LYS A 258 15.28 12.58 11.29
CA LYS A 258 16.73 12.40 11.06
C LYS A 258 17.54 12.38 12.35
N LYS A 259 17.20 13.21 13.34
CA LYS A 259 17.88 13.23 14.65
C LYS A 259 17.74 11.88 15.35
N ILE A 260 16.55 11.27 15.28
CA ILE A 260 16.29 9.92 15.84
C ILE A 260 17.05 8.85 15.05
N ALA A 261 16.98 8.93 13.72
CA ALA A 261 17.64 7.98 12.82
C ALA A 261 19.16 7.94 13.05
N ALA A 262 19.79 9.10 13.29
CA ALA A 262 21.20 9.21 13.60
C ALA A 262 21.61 8.44 14.87
N LYS A 263 20.77 8.43 15.92
CA LYS A 263 21.01 7.64 17.15
C LYS A 263 21.09 6.13 16.88
N ARG A 264 20.47 5.67 15.78
CA ARG A 264 20.31 4.24 15.41
C ARG A 264 21.16 3.83 14.21
N SER A 265 21.97 4.74 13.65
CA SER A 265 22.66 4.53 12.36
C SER A 265 21.69 4.04 11.26
N ALA A 266 20.46 4.54 11.29
CA ALA A 266 19.39 4.21 10.37
C ALA A 266 19.06 5.41 9.49
N THR A 267 18.28 5.19 8.43
CA THR A 267 17.73 6.29 7.63
C THR A 267 16.38 6.76 8.18
N PRO A 268 15.93 7.98 7.83
CA PRO A 268 14.59 8.45 8.20
C PRO A 268 13.49 7.51 7.73
N GLY A 269 13.62 6.96 6.51
CA GLY A 269 12.66 5.99 5.98
C GLY A 269 12.59 4.71 6.81
N GLN A 270 13.73 4.21 7.28
CA GLN A 270 13.78 3.05 8.15
C GLN A 270 13.10 3.31 9.50
N ILE A 271 13.32 4.49 10.10
CA ILE A 271 12.63 4.87 11.35
C ILE A 271 11.12 4.95 11.15
N CYS A 272 10.64 5.55 10.05
CA CYS A 272 9.21 5.62 9.74
C CYS A 272 8.58 4.23 9.63
N LEU A 273 9.23 3.31 8.91
CA LEU A 273 8.75 1.95 8.73
C LEU A 273 8.82 1.13 10.02
N ALA A 274 9.89 1.27 10.80
CA ALA A 274 10.04 0.61 12.11
C ALA A 274 8.96 1.09 13.09
N TRP A 275 8.64 2.38 13.08
CA TRP A 275 7.55 2.95 13.87
C TRP A 275 6.18 2.37 13.49
N LEU A 276 5.89 2.24 12.19
CA LEU A 276 4.65 1.60 11.74
C LEU A 276 4.57 0.12 12.17
N LEU A 277 5.68 -0.62 12.08
CA LEU A 277 5.74 -2.02 12.51
C LEU A 277 5.58 -2.18 14.04
N ALA A 278 5.96 -1.17 14.82
CA ALA A 278 5.77 -1.17 16.28
C ALA A 278 4.29 -1.09 16.69
N GLN A 279 3.41 -0.57 15.82
CA GLN A 279 1.98 -0.40 16.11
C GLN A 279 1.21 -1.73 16.25
N GLY A 280 1.78 -2.85 15.78
CA GLY A 280 1.26 -4.18 16.02
C GLY A 280 1.67 -5.22 14.97
N PRO A 281 1.56 -6.52 15.29
CA PRO A 281 1.92 -7.62 14.37
C PRO A 281 0.97 -7.72 13.16
N ASN A 282 -0.18 -7.04 13.19
CA ASN A 282 -1.13 -6.97 12.08
C ASN A 282 -0.90 -5.78 11.14
N VAL A 283 0.20 -5.03 11.29
CA VAL A 283 0.53 -3.88 10.45
C VAL A 283 1.58 -4.26 9.39
N PHE A 284 1.20 -4.15 8.11
CA PHE A 284 2.01 -4.56 6.96
C PHE A 284 2.20 -3.41 5.97
N PRO A 285 3.15 -2.48 6.20
CA PRO A 285 3.39 -1.37 5.29
C PRO A 285 3.91 -1.85 3.93
N ILE A 286 3.49 -1.17 2.86
CA ILE A 286 3.85 -1.50 1.47
C ILE A 286 4.60 -0.33 0.80
N PRO A 287 5.82 0.02 1.24
CA PRO A 287 6.60 1.07 0.60
C PRO A 287 6.88 0.70 -0.88
N GLY A 288 6.66 1.67 -1.77
CA GLY A 288 6.99 1.54 -3.19
C GLY A 288 8.33 2.18 -3.53
N THR A 289 9.06 1.60 -4.47
CA THR A 289 10.31 2.16 -5.01
C THR A 289 10.67 1.49 -6.33
N THR A 290 11.39 2.19 -7.19
CA THR A 290 12.00 1.66 -8.42
C THR A 290 13.51 1.46 -8.30
N LYS A 291 14.09 1.80 -7.14
CA LYS A 291 15.54 1.76 -6.89
C LYS A 291 15.86 0.62 -5.93
N ALA A 292 16.79 -0.26 -6.33
CA ALA A 292 17.19 -1.42 -5.54
C ALA A 292 17.73 -1.03 -4.16
N GLN A 293 18.50 0.06 -4.06
CA GLN A 293 19.03 0.53 -2.77
C GLN A 293 17.91 0.86 -1.77
N ASN A 294 16.92 1.64 -2.19
CA ASN A 294 15.76 1.97 -1.35
C ASN A 294 14.97 0.72 -0.96
N MET A 295 14.90 -0.28 -1.84
CA MET A 295 14.22 -1.56 -1.54
C MET A 295 14.96 -2.31 -0.42
N LYS A 296 16.29 -2.43 -0.49
CA LYS A 296 17.13 -3.04 0.55
C LYS A 296 17.00 -2.28 1.87
N GLU A 297 17.03 -0.95 1.80
CA GLU A 297 16.86 -0.07 2.96
C GLU A 297 15.50 -0.26 3.64
N ASN A 298 14.41 -0.25 2.86
CA ASN A 298 13.06 -0.48 3.35
C ASN A 298 12.94 -1.86 4.00
N ALA A 299 13.45 -2.92 3.36
CA ALA A 299 13.41 -4.26 3.90
C ALA A 299 14.14 -4.37 5.26
N ALA A 300 15.31 -3.72 5.36
CA ALA A 300 16.11 -3.69 6.58
C ALA A 300 15.42 -2.99 7.76
N ALA A 301 14.43 -2.12 7.52
CA ALA A 301 13.66 -1.47 8.60
C ALA A 301 13.00 -2.47 9.55
N SER A 302 12.59 -3.65 9.07
CA SER A 302 11.99 -4.71 9.90
C SER A 302 12.93 -5.29 10.97
N LYS A 303 14.24 -5.08 10.82
CA LYS A 303 15.28 -5.47 11.78
C LYS A 303 15.43 -4.47 12.92
N ILE A 304 14.94 -3.24 12.75
CA ILE A 304 14.97 -2.21 13.80
C ILE A 304 13.84 -2.51 14.78
N LYS A 305 14.22 -2.79 16.03
CA LYS A 305 13.28 -2.94 17.15
C LYS A 305 13.40 -1.69 18.01
N LEU A 306 12.41 -0.81 17.87
CA LEU A 306 12.30 0.37 18.71
C LEU A 306 12.03 -0.07 20.15
N THR A 307 12.63 0.62 21.12
CA THR A 307 12.18 0.47 22.51
C THR A 307 10.86 1.23 22.69
N LYS A 308 10.16 0.96 23.79
CA LYS A 308 8.92 1.65 24.10
C LYS A 308 9.12 3.17 24.19
N GLU A 309 10.22 3.59 24.81
CA GLU A 309 10.57 5.00 24.97
C GLU A 309 10.83 5.69 23.62
N GLU A 310 11.48 5.01 22.68
CA GLU A 310 11.70 5.55 21.33
C GLU A 310 10.42 5.61 20.51
N GLU A 311 9.57 4.59 20.61
CA GLU A 311 8.27 4.61 19.98
C GLU A 311 7.42 5.77 20.51
N GLU A 312 7.44 6.01 21.82
CA GLU A 312 6.78 7.15 22.47
C GLU A 312 7.37 8.50 22.03
N GLU A 313 8.70 8.63 21.95
CA GLU A 313 9.40 9.83 21.44
C GLU A 313 8.95 10.14 19.99
N ILE A 314 9.03 9.15 19.09
CA ILE A 314 8.62 9.28 17.69
C ILE A 314 7.13 9.64 17.60
N THR A 315 6.28 8.93 18.34
CA THR A 315 4.83 9.16 18.34
C THR A 315 4.48 10.55 18.87
N GLY A 316 5.19 11.04 19.88
CA GLY A 316 5.03 12.39 20.41
C GLY A 316 5.32 13.46 19.36
N ILE A 317 6.45 13.33 18.65
CA ILE A 317 6.81 14.24 17.54
C ILE A 317 5.74 14.20 16.46
N ILE A 318 5.34 13.01 16.01
CA ILE A 318 4.33 12.83 14.95
C ILE A 318 2.99 13.46 15.35
N LYS A 319 2.51 13.23 16.58
CA LYS A 319 1.23 13.81 17.05
C LYS A 319 1.28 15.32 17.23
N SER A 320 2.45 15.86 17.55
CA SER A 320 2.64 17.31 17.67
C SER A 320 2.75 18.02 16.32
N PHE A 321 3.02 17.27 15.25
CA PHE A 321 3.21 17.80 13.91
C PHE A 321 1.94 17.66 13.07
N LYS A 322 1.49 18.75 12.46
CA LYS A 322 0.42 18.73 11.45
C LYS A 322 1.02 18.95 10.07
N ALA A 323 0.92 17.93 9.21
CA ALA A 323 1.32 18.06 7.81
C ALA A 323 0.61 19.24 7.13
N SER A 324 1.39 20.06 6.43
CA SER A 324 0.92 21.25 5.74
C SER A 324 0.54 20.90 4.30
N GLY A 325 -0.63 21.36 3.85
CA GLY A 325 -1.20 21.03 2.55
C GLY A 325 -2.04 19.75 2.54
N GLU A 326 -2.99 19.70 1.60
CA GLU A 326 -3.91 18.58 1.42
C GLU A 326 -3.23 17.31 0.88
N ARG A 327 -3.76 16.15 1.27
CA ARG A 327 -3.24 14.83 0.88
C ARG A 327 -3.30 14.58 -0.63
N TYR A 328 -4.34 15.11 -1.27
CA TYR A 328 -4.64 14.98 -2.68
C TYR A 328 -5.03 16.35 -3.26
N PRO A 329 -4.71 16.62 -4.54
CA PRO A 329 -5.21 17.79 -5.23
C PRO A 329 -6.75 17.83 -5.22
N GLU A 330 -7.32 19.03 -5.26
CA GLU A 330 -8.77 19.27 -5.18
C GLU A 330 -9.57 18.40 -6.16
N MET A 331 -9.16 18.32 -7.42
CA MET A 331 -9.83 17.50 -8.44
C MET A 331 -9.88 16.02 -8.07
N MET A 332 -8.80 15.47 -7.49
CA MET A 332 -8.80 14.08 -7.01
C MET A 332 -9.67 13.92 -5.76
N ARG A 333 -9.68 14.90 -4.85
CA ARG A 333 -10.56 14.86 -3.68
C ARG A 333 -12.03 14.82 -4.07
N ALA A 334 -12.42 15.64 -5.05
CA ALA A 334 -13.77 15.67 -5.59
C ALA A 334 -14.16 14.32 -6.21
N ALA A 335 -13.27 13.70 -7.00
CA ALA A 335 -13.51 12.41 -7.64
C ALA A 335 -13.55 11.23 -6.66
N LEU A 336 -12.76 11.28 -5.60
CA LEU A 336 -12.62 10.19 -4.62
C LEU A 336 -13.60 10.28 -3.45
N ALA A 337 -14.43 11.34 -3.41
CA ALA A 337 -15.43 11.59 -2.37
C ALA A 337 -14.90 11.39 -0.94
N PHE A 338 -13.69 11.90 -0.69
CA PHE A 338 -13.02 11.85 0.62
C PHE A 338 -13.76 12.63 1.69
#